data_AF-A0A661INB5-F1
#
_entry.id   AF-A0A661INB5-F1
#
_cell.length_a   1.000
_cell.length_b   1.000
_cell.length_c   1.000
_cell.angle_alpha   90.00
_cell.angle_beta   90.00
_cell.angle_gamma   90.00
#
_symmetry.space_group_name_H-M   'P 1'
#
loop_
_entity.id
_entity.type
_entity.pdbx_description
1 polymer ?
#
loop_
_entity_poly.entity_id
_entity_poly.type
_entity_poly.pdbx_seq_one_letter_code
_entity_poly.pdbx_strand_id
1 'polypeptide(L)'
;MQRVALFLAGFTVGFAVNMLLLSEFTAQIATGYPLFFMAGLAAAMFASGMLLGRKIAPKSQEMRLTGRVFDFPQGSVMVEVALRRMRSILPTKVTQE
;
A
#
# COMPACT_ATOMS: atom_id res chain seq x y z
N MET A 1 8.38 -1.87 -13.95
CA MET A 1 7.71 -2.74 -14.94
C MET A 1 7.91 -4.23 -14.63
N GLN A 2 9.14 -4.77 -14.66
CA GLN A 2 9.39 -6.22 -14.54
C GLN A 2 8.84 -6.89 -13.27
N ARG A 3 8.93 -6.24 -12.10
CA ARG A 3 8.36 -6.76 -10.83
C ARG A 3 6.84 -6.86 -10.84
N VAL A 4 6.16 -5.93 -11.50
CA VAL A 4 4.69 -5.91 -11.62
C VAL A 4 4.23 -7.01 -12.55
N ALA A 5 4.95 -7.24 -13.65
CA ALA A 5 4.66 -8.33 -14.59
C ALA A 5 4.82 -9.71 -13.94
N LEU A 6 5.90 -9.94 -13.18
CA LEU A 6 6.12 -11.18 -12.42
C LEU A 6 5.03 -11.41 -11.36
N PHE A 7 4.59 -10.34 -10.68
CA PHE A 7 3.49 -10.42 -9.72
C PHE A 7 2.16 -10.81 -10.38
N LEU A 8 1.81 -10.18 -11.50
CA LEU A 8 0.59 -10.49 -12.25
C LEU A 8 0.60 -11.92 -12.82
N ALA A 9 1.76 -12.37 -13.30
CA ALA A 9 1.93 -13.75 -13.76
C ALA A 9 1.76 -14.76 -12.61
N GLY A 10 2.38 -14.52 -11.45
CA GLY A 10 2.20 -15.36 -10.27
C GLY A 10 0.75 -15.38 -9.76
N PHE A 11 0.08 -14.23 -9.79
CA PHE A 11 -1.32 -14.10 -9.38
C PHE A 11 -2.26 -14.90 -10.29
N THR A 12 -2.10 -14.76 -11.61
CA THR A 12 -2.95 -15.47 -12.59
C THR A 12 -2.76 -16.98 -12.53
N VAL A 13 -1.51 -17.46 -12.42
CA VAL A 13 -1.22 -18.89 -12.26
C VAL A 13 -1.76 -19.41 -10.93
N GLY A 14 -1.53 -18.69 -9.82
CA GLY A 14 -2.04 -19.09 -8.50
C GLY A 14 -3.57 -19.16 -8.47
N PHE A 15 -4.25 -18.19 -9.09
CA PHE A 15 -5.71 -18.18 -9.20
C PHE A 15 -6.23 -19.35 -10.03
N ALA A 16 -5.60 -19.64 -11.18
CA ALA A 16 -5.98 -20.77 -12.03
C ALA A 16 -5.81 -22.13 -11.31
N VAL A 17 -4.71 -22.31 -10.59
CA VAL A 17 -4.45 -23.53 -9.81
C VAL A 17 -5.47 -23.70 -8.68
N ASN A 18 -5.81 -22.61 -7.97
CA ASN A 18 -6.82 -22.65 -6.90
C ASN A 18 -8.20 -23.02 -7.45
N MET A 19 -8.58 -22.41 -8.58
CA MET A 19 -9.82 -22.72 -9.30
C MET A 19 -9.87 -24.18 -9.75
N LEU A 20 -8.75 -24.77 -10.19
CA LEU A 20 -8.70 -26.15 -10.62
C LEU A 20 -8.84 -27.14 -9.44
N LEU A 21 -8.11 -26.87 -8.34
CA LEU A 21 -8.12 -27.72 -7.13
C LEU A 21 -9.47 -27.71 -6.40
N LEU A 22 -10.18 -26.59 -6.44
CA LEU A 22 -11.48 -26.40 -5.77
C LEU A 22 -12.64 -26.38 -6.78
N SER A 23 -12.43 -26.88 -8.01
CA SER A 23 -13.33 -26.61 -9.14
C SER A 23 -14.78 -27.00 -8.90
N GLU A 24 -15.04 -28.17 -8.31
CA GLU A 24 -16.41 -28.65 -8.04
C GLU A 24 -17.14 -27.76 -7.03
N PHE A 25 -16.48 -27.46 -5.90
CA PHE A 25 -17.04 -26.59 -4.86
C PHE A 25 -17.26 -25.17 -5.35
N THR A 26 -16.29 -24.64 -6.09
CA THR A 26 -16.34 -23.28 -6.62
C THR A 26 -17.40 -23.14 -7.71
N ALA A 27 -17.56 -24.16 -8.56
CA ALA A 27 -18.61 -24.21 -9.57
C ALA A 27 -20.02 -24.30 -8.94
N GLN A 28 -20.20 -25.09 -7.89
CA GLN A 28 -21.47 -25.18 -7.17
C GLN A 28 -21.89 -23.84 -6.55
N ILE A 29 -20.96 -23.12 -5.94
CA ILE A 29 -21.25 -21.83 -5.30
C ILE A 29 -21.46 -20.73 -6.35
N ALA A 30 -20.66 -20.72 -7.42
CA ALA A 30 -20.80 -19.74 -8.50
C ALA A 30 -22.14 -19.87 -9.23
N THR A 31 -22.66 -21.09 -9.38
CA THR A 31 -23.93 -21.34 -10.06
C THR A 31 -25.14 -21.23 -9.12
N GLY A 32 -25.02 -21.68 -7.87
CA GLY A 32 -26.10 -21.63 -6.87
C GLY A 32 -26.32 -20.23 -6.28
N TYR A 33 -25.25 -19.45 -6.10
CA TYR A 33 -25.29 -18.16 -5.41
C TYR A 33 -24.35 -17.12 -6.05
N PRO A 34 -24.54 -16.77 -7.34
CA PRO A 34 -23.61 -15.94 -8.10
C PRO A 34 -23.37 -14.57 -7.47
N LEU A 35 -24.41 -13.92 -6.96
CA LEU A 35 -24.31 -12.60 -6.32
C LEU A 35 -23.42 -12.62 -5.07
N PHE A 36 -23.62 -13.60 -4.18
CA PHE A 36 -22.83 -13.74 -2.95
C PHE A 36 -21.39 -14.13 -3.25
N PHE A 37 -21.20 -15.00 -4.25
CA PHE A 37 -19.87 -15.38 -4.72
C PHE A 37 -19.10 -14.16 -5.26
N MET A 38 -19.71 -13.35 -6.12
CA MET A 38 -19.07 -12.15 -6.66
C MET A 38 -18.76 -11.11 -5.57
N ALA A 39 -19.68 -10.91 -4.61
CA ALA A 39 -19.44 -10.02 -3.48
C ALA A 39 -18.25 -10.49 -2.61
N GLY A 40 -18.18 -11.79 -2.31
CA GLY A 40 -17.06 -12.38 -1.57
C GLY A 40 -15.73 -12.25 -2.32
N LEU A 41 -15.74 -12.49 -3.63
CA LEU A 41 -14.55 -12.35 -4.48
C LEU A 41 -14.08 -10.90 -4.54
N ALA A 42 -15.00 -9.93 -4.66
CA ALA A 42 -14.68 -8.50 -4.63
C ALA A 42 -14.07 -8.08 -3.28
N ALA A 43 -14.63 -8.54 -2.16
CA ALA A 43 -14.10 -8.28 -0.83
C ALA A 43 -12.68 -8.85 -0.65
N ALA A 44 -12.44 -10.08 -1.11
CA ALA A 44 -11.12 -10.71 -1.06
C ALA A 44 -10.09 -9.97 -1.91
N MET A 45 -10.47 -9.57 -3.14
CA MET A 45 -9.62 -8.77 -4.03
C MET A 45 -9.28 -7.41 -3.42
N PHE A 46 -10.26 -6.73 -2.82
CA PHE A 46 -10.07 -5.45 -2.15
C PHE A 46 -9.11 -5.57 -0.96
N ALA A 47 -9.31 -6.57 -0.09
CA ALA A 47 -8.43 -6.82 1.05
C ALA A 47 -6.99 -7.14 0.62
N SER A 48 -6.85 -7.99 -0.40
CA SER A 48 -5.55 -8.32 -1.01
C SER A 48 -4.86 -7.09 -1.58
N GLY A 49 -5.59 -6.27 -2.35
CA GLY A 49 -5.10 -5.01 -2.90
C GLY A 49 -4.67 -4.02 -1.82
N MET A 50 -5.41 -3.92 -0.71
CA MET A 50 -5.07 -3.05 0.42
C MET A 50 -3.78 -3.50 1.12
N LEU A 51 -3.61 -4.82 1.34
CA LEU A 51 -2.40 -5.39 1.93
C LEU A 51 -1.18 -5.21 1.03
N LEU A 52 -1.35 -5.38 -0.28
CA LEU A 52 -0.30 -5.11 -1.27
C LEU A 52 0.05 -3.64 -1.34
N GLY A 53 -0.95 -2.76 -1.39
CA GLY A 53 -0.77 -1.31 -1.38
C GLY A 53 0.03 -0.85 -0.17
N ARG A 54 -0.23 -1.42 1.01
CA ARG A 54 0.55 -1.14 2.23
C ARG A 54 2.01 -1.60 2.14
N LYS A 55 2.31 -2.70 1.44
CA LYS A 55 3.69 -3.18 1.26
C LYS A 55 4.46 -2.40 0.20
N ILE A 56 3.78 -1.91 -0.83
CA ILE A 56 4.38 -1.20 -1.96
C ILE A 56 4.44 0.31 -1.70
N ALA A 57 3.56 0.84 -0.84
CA ALA A 57 3.56 2.25 -0.48
C ALA A 57 4.97 2.66 -0.02
N PRO A 58 5.58 3.67 -0.66
CA PRO A 58 6.88 4.16 -0.23
C PRO A 58 6.76 4.60 1.23
N LYS A 59 7.60 4.04 2.11
CA LYS A 59 7.74 4.58 3.46
C LYS A 59 8.01 6.07 3.31
N SER A 60 7.21 6.90 3.98
CA SER A 60 7.49 8.33 4.16
C SER A 60 8.92 8.44 4.66
N GLN A 61 9.86 8.75 3.77
CA GLN A 61 11.23 8.98 4.18
C GLN A 61 11.24 10.24 5.02
N GLU A 62 11.77 10.14 6.23
CA GLU A 62 11.99 11.30 7.07
C GLU A 62 12.94 12.24 6.34
N MET A 63 12.50 13.47 6.12
CA MET A 63 13.27 14.49 5.43
C MET A 63 14.45 14.86 6.32
N ARG A 64 15.65 14.39 5.95
CA ARG A 64 16.89 14.73 6.66
C ARG A 64 17.19 16.22 6.45
N LEU A 65 17.07 17.00 7.53
CA LEU A 65 17.38 18.44 7.55
C LEU A 65 18.89 18.66 7.61
N THR A 66 19.60 18.28 6.55
CA THR A 66 21.07 18.35 6.47
C THR A 66 21.54 19.35 5.42
N GLY A 67 22.53 20.19 5.73
CA GLY A 67 23.18 21.12 4.80
C GLY A 67 23.43 22.51 5.41
N ARG A 68 24.20 23.36 4.71
CA ARG A 68 24.65 24.69 5.19
C ARG A 68 23.54 25.61 5.71
N VAL A 69 22.32 25.49 5.20
CA VAL A 69 21.16 26.30 5.64
C VAL A 69 20.66 25.84 7.02
N PHE A 70 20.87 24.57 7.36
CA PHE A 70 20.51 23.95 8.63
C PHE A 70 21.62 24.01 9.68
N ASP A 71 22.88 24.17 9.26
CA ASP A 71 24.05 24.40 10.14
C ASP A 71 24.10 25.83 10.71
N PHE A 72 23.28 26.75 10.18
CA PHE A 72 23.09 28.05 10.79
C PHE A 72 22.34 27.89 12.13
N PRO A 73 22.75 28.58 13.22
CA PRO A 73 22.17 28.41 14.56
C PRO A 73 20.65 28.71 14.64
N GLN A 74 20.09 29.35 13.62
CA GLN A 74 18.67 29.68 13.50
C GLN A 74 17.93 28.82 12.45
N GLY A 75 18.66 28.06 11.61
CA GLY A 75 18.10 27.33 10.47
C GLY A 75 17.25 26.12 10.88
N SER A 76 17.70 25.35 11.86
CA SER A 76 16.94 24.23 12.43
C SER A 76 15.63 24.70 13.07
N VAL A 77 15.66 25.79 13.84
CA VAL A 77 14.47 26.39 14.48
C VAL A 77 13.48 26.90 13.44
N MET A 78 13.95 27.57 12.39
CA MET A 78 13.08 28.11 11.35
C MET A 78 12.35 27.00 10.57
N VAL A 79 13.03 25.89 10.30
CA VAL A 79 12.42 24.73 9.64
C VAL A 79 11.52 23.93 10.57
N GLU A 80 11.83 23.85 11.87
CA GLU A 80 10.90 23.28 12.84
C GLU A 80 9.59 24.08 12.89
N VAL A 81 9.65 25.41 12.92
CA VAL A 81 8.46 26.27 12.91
C VAL A 81 7.68 26.13 11.60
N ALA A 82 8.38 26.08 10.45
CA ALA A 82 7.75 25.87 9.15
C ALA A 82 7.08 24.48 9.04
N LEU A 83 7.73 23.43 9.54
CA LEU A 83 7.17 22.08 9.59
C LEU A 83 6.00 21.97 10.57
N ARG A 84 6.07 22.60 11.75
CA ARG A 84 4.94 22.70 12.69
C ARG A 84 3.76 23.44 12.07
N ARG A 85 3.99 24.51 11.30
CA ARG A 85 2.93 25.21 10.56
C ARG A 85 2.38 24.36 9.42
N MET A 86 3.21 23.64 8.67
CA MET A 86 2.74 22.71 7.64
C MET A 86 2.00 21.50 8.19
N ARG A 87 2.23 21.12 9.46
CA ARG A 87 1.54 20.01 10.12
C ARG A 87 0.02 20.22 10.23
N SER A 88 -0.47 21.45 10.11
CA SER A 88 -1.90 21.74 9.99
C SER A 88 -2.48 21.39 8.61
N ILE A 89 -1.62 21.15 7.61
CA ILE A 89 -1.98 20.91 6.21
C ILE A 89 -1.62 19.47 5.79
N LEU A 90 -0.48 18.93 6.24
CA LEU A 90 0.01 17.60 5.89
C LEU A 90 0.59 16.88 7.12
N PRO A 91 0.31 15.57 7.30
CA PRO A 91 0.83 14.79 8.42
C PRO A 91 2.33 14.51 8.22
N THR A 92 3.19 15.39 8.71
CA THR A 92 4.65 15.20 8.72
C THR A 92 5.11 14.63 10.06
N LYS A 93 5.94 13.58 10.00
CA LYS A 93 6.74 13.07 11.13
C LYS A 93 8.13 13.70 11.03
N VAL A 94 8.55 14.39 12.09
CA VAL A 94 9.89 14.99 12.20
C VAL A 94 10.60 14.23 13.31
N THR A 95 11.79 13.69 13.01
CA THR A 95 12.67 13.05 13.98
C THR A 95 13.46 14.14 14.70
N GLN A 96 13.38 14.16 16.02
CA GLN A 96 14.30 14.88 16.90
C GLN A 96 15.39 13.87 17.27
N GLU A 97 16.65 14.20 17.03
CA GLU A 97 17.75 13.54 17.75
C GLU A 97 17.68 13.89 19.23
#